data_AF-A0A8H5ZR46-F1
#
_entry.id   AF-A0A8H5ZR46-F1
#
_cell.length_a   1.000
_cell.length_b   1.000
_cell.length_c   1.000
_cell.angle_alpha   90.00
_cell.angle_beta   90.00
_cell.angle_gamma   90.00
#
_symmetry.space_group_name_H-M   'P 1'
#
loop_
_entity.id
_entity.type
_entity.pdbx_description
1 polymer ?
#
loop_
_entity_poly.entity_id
_entity_poly.type
_entity_poly.pdbx_seq_one_letter_code
_entity_poly.pdbx_strand_id
1 'polypeptide(L)' 'MSTILWTRTKKFPPLVRIDGSEGMDQKTADLFSYGIVEESIWTAIIEPKNRFRQHVLGSQNISSTVEDL' A
#
# COMPACT_ATOMS: atom_id res chain seq x y z
N MET A 1 -11.49 1.21 19.34
CA MET A 1 -10.96 1.18 17.96
C MET A 1 -10.58 2.60 17.60
N SER A 2 -9.33 2.85 17.21
CA SER A 2 -8.87 4.19 16.86
C SER A 2 -9.31 4.52 15.44
N THR A 3 -10.25 5.44 15.29
CA THR A 3 -10.71 5.99 14.00
C THR A 3 -9.78 7.11 13.55
N ILE A 4 -8.46 6.85 13.53
CA ILE A 4 -7.52 7.79 12.91
C ILE A 4 -7.79 7.70 11.41
N LEU A 5 -8.60 8.64 10.92
CA LEU A 5 -8.59 9.03 9.52
C LEU A 5 -7.13 9.35 9.21
N TRP A 6 -6.48 8.52 8.41
CA TRP A 6 -5.18 8.82 7.84
C TRP A 6 -5.38 10.07 6.98
N THR A 7 -5.18 11.23 7.60
CA THR A 7 -5.22 12.52 6.93
C THR A 7 -4.16 12.46 5.84
N ARG A 8 -4.56 12.76 4.59
CA ARG A 8 -3.69 12.78 3.39
C ARG A 8 -2.32 13.32 3.77
N THR A 9 -1.40 12.40 3.91
CA THR A 9 -0.32 12.59 4.87
C THR A 9 0.61 13.70 4.42
N LYS A 10 1.19 14.43 5.39
CA LYS A 10 2.44 15.15 5.19
C LYS A 10 3.27 14.35 4.20
N LYS A 11 3.69 14.95 3.07
CA LYS A 11 4.52 14.28 2.05
C LYS A 11 5.59 13.49 2.80
N PHE A 12 5.42 12.18 2.92
CA PHE A 12 6.47 11.37 3.48
C PHE A 12 7.63 11.44 2.48
N PRO A 13 8.88 11.41 2.95
CA PRO A 13 9.98 11.24 2.02
C PRO A 13 9.75 9.93 1.25
N PRO A 14 10.11 9.86 -0.05
CA PRO A 14 10.06 8.63 -0.81
C PRO A 14 10.84 7.55 -0.05
N LEU A 15 10.18 6.42 0.20
CA LEU A 15 10.73 5.29 0.95
C LEU A 15 11.63 4.40 0.07
N VAL A 16 11.54 4.57 -1.25
CA VAL A 16 12.32 3.90 -2.28
C VAL A 16 12.86 4.96 -3.22
N ARG A 17 14.17 4.94 -3.47
CA ARG A 17 14.76 5.80 -4.49
C ARG A 17 14.44 5.23 -5.86
N ILE A 18 13.78 6.02 -6.69
CA ILE A 18 13.55 5.71 -8.09
C ILE A 18 14.42 6.68 -8.89
N ASP A 19 15.40 6.13 -9.60
CA ASP A 19 16.22 6.93 -10.50
C ASP A 19 15.32 7.45 -11.62
N GLY A 20 15.22 8.77 -11.72
CA GLY A 20 14.39 9.44 -12.71
C GLY A 20 14.81 9.05 -14.12
N SER A 21 13.86 8.60 -14.95
CA SER A 21 14.08 8.47 -16.40
C SER A 21 13.89 9.82 -17.08
N GLU A 22 14.46 9.99 -18.27
CA GLU A 22 14.29 11.19 -19.08
C GLU A 22 12.78 11.47 -19.29
N GLY A 23 12.28 12.57 -18.71
CA GLY A 23 10.85 12.95 -18.74
C GLY A 23 10.03 12.64 -17.47
N MET A 24 10.58 11.95 -16.47
CA MET A 24 9.89 11.72 -15.19
C MET A 24 10.17 12.86 -14.20
N ASP A 25 9.14 13.59 -13.79
CA ASP A 25 9.28 14.59 -12.74
C ASP A 25 9.43 13.94 -11.35
N GLN A 26 10.00 14.68 -10.39
CA GLN A 26 10.23 14.17 -9.03
C GLN A 26 8.93 13.76 -8.33
N LYS A 27 7.80 14.41 -8.63
CA LYS A 27 6.51 14.09 -8.00
C LYS A 27 6.00 12.72 -8.46
N THR A 28 6.24 12.39 -9.72
CA THR A 28 5.89 11.12 -10.34
C THR A 28 6.80 10.02 -9.79
N ALA A 29 8.10 10.29 -9.65
CA ALA A 29 9.03 9.38 -8.98
C ALA A 29 8.63 9.12 -7.51
N ASP A 30 8.26 10.17 -6.77
CA ASP A 30 7.78 10.04 -5.38
C ASP A 30 6.50 9.20 -5.32
N LEU A 31 5.54 9.43 -6.23
CA LEU A 31 4.30 8.65 -6.32
C LEU A 31 4.58 7.16 -6.56
N PHE A 32 5.47 6.85 -7.51
CA PHE A 32 5.87 5.46 -7.76
C PHE A 32 6.58 4.84 -6.56
N SER A 33 7.36 5.61 -5.80
CA SER A 33 7.97 5.10 -4.57
C SER A 33 6.92 4.61 -3.57
N TYR A 34 5.77 5.28 -3.46
CA TYR A 34 4.67 4.81 -2.63
C TYR A 34 4.00 3.56 -3.21
N GLY A 35 3.77 3.55 -4.52
CA GLY A 35 3.18 2.39 -5.21
C GLY A 35 3.98 1.11 -5.01
N ILE A 36 5.31 1.18 -5.11
CA ILE A 36 6.20 0.02 -4.89
C ILE A 36 6.07 -0.51 -3.45
N VAL A 37 6.03 0.39 -2.46
CA VAL A 37 5.88 -0.03 -1.05
C VAL A 37 4.52 -0.65 -0.82
N GLU A 38 3.46 -0.05 -1.36
CA GLU A 38 2.10 -0.58 -1.25
C GLU A 38 1.99 -1.97 -1.89
N GLU A 39 2.49 -2.14 -3.11
CA GLU A 39 2.55 -3.43 -3.80
C GLU A 39 3.33 -4.46 -2.99
N SER A 40 4.50 -4.08 -2.46
CA SER A 40 5.33 -4.95 -1.63
C SER A 40 4.59 -5.40 -0.36
N ILE A 41 3.84 -4.52 0.29
CA ILE A 41 3.02 -4.86 1.46
C ILE A 41 1.90 -5.85 1.07
N TRP A 42 1.23 -5.61 -0.06
CA TRP A 42 0.18 -6.49 -0.55
C TRP A 42 0.70 -7.89 -0.82
N THR A 43 1.80 -8.01 -1.57
CA THR A 43 2.37 -9.31 -1.94
C THR A 43 3.05 -10.00 -0.76
N ALA A 44 3.82 -9.30 0.06
CA ALA A 44 4.61 -9.93 1.11
C ALA A 44 3.82 -10.22 2.40
N ILE A 45 2.77 -9.44 2.70
CA ILE A 45 2.07 -9.51 3.98
C ILE A 45 0.59 -9.86 3.79
N ILE A 46 -0.13 -9.12 2.95
CA ILE A 46 -1.58 -9.27 2.89
C ILE A 46 -1.99 -10.56 2.17
N GLU A 47 -1.36 -10.88 1.03
CA GLU A 47 -1.68 -12.09 0.27
C GLU A 47 -1.45 -13.39 1.06
N PRO A 48 -0.28 -13.62 1.71
CA PRO A 48 -0.08 -14.80 2.55
C PRO A 48 -1.10 -14.90 3.68
N LYS A 49 -1.45 -13.76 4.29
CA LYS A 49 -2.47 -13.72 5.35
C LYS A 49 -3.87 -14.02 4.82
N ASN A 50 -4.22 -13.54 3.63
CA ASN A 50 -5.50 -13.87 2.99
C ASN A 50 -5.57 -15.35 2.66
N ARG A 51 -4.50 -15.94 2.12
CA ARG A 51 -4.43 -17.40 1.91
C ARG A 51 -4.66 -18.16 3.21
N PHE A 52 -4.00 -17.77 4.30
CA PHE A 52 -4.21 -18.38 5.62
C PHE A 52 -5.66 -18.21 6.11
N ARG A 53 -6.21 -17.00 6.00
CA ARG A 53 -7.60 -16.70 6.40
C ARG A 53 -8.61 -17.56 5.67
N GLN A 54 -8.51 -17.67 4.35
CA GLN A 54 -9.42 -18.48 3.55
C GLN A 54 -9.26 -19.98 3.83
N HIS A 55 -8.03 -20.49 3.80
CA HIS A 55 -7.80 -21.94 3.77
C HIS A 55 -7.74 -22.57 5.16
N VAL A 56 -7.30 -21.83 6.18
CA VAL A 56 -7.15 -22.36 7.55
C VAL A 56 -8.30 -21.90 8.44
N LEU A 57 -8.69 -20.62 8.34
CA LEU A 57 -9.69 -20.04 9.25
C LEU A 57 -11.10 -19.97 8.66
N GLY A 58 -11.30 -20.27 7.37
CA GLY A 58 -12.58 -20.07 6.68
C GLY A 58 -13.10 -18.62 6.74
N SER A 59 -12.21 -17.66 6.94
CA SER A 59 -12.51 -16.25 7.16
C SER A 59 -12.40 -15.44 5.87
N GLN A 60 -13.10 -14.31 5.81
CA GLN A 60 -13.01 -13.40 4.67
C GLN A 60 -11.60 -12.77 4.54
N ASN A 61 -11.25 -12.50 3.28
CA ASN A 61 -10.02 -11.82 2.89
C ASN A 61 -10.06 -10.35 3.33
N ILE A 62 -8.88 -9.81 3.62
CA ILE A 62 -8.69 -8.38 3.77
C ILE A 62 -8.68 -7.77 2.37
N SER A 63 -9.56 -6.79 2.16
CA SER A 63 -9.70 -6.04 0.91
C SER A 63 -8.98 -4.69 0.99
N SER A 64 -8.60 -4.15 -0.17
CA SER A 64 -8.04 -2.80 -0.32
C SER A 64 -9.10 -1.70 -0.27
N THR A 65 -10.36 -2.05 -0.50
CA THR A 65 -11.48 -1.11 -0.40
C THR A 65 -11.76 -0.76 1.04
N VAL A 66 -11.59 0.52 1.38
CA VAL A 66 -12.33 1.12 2.50
C VAL A 66 -13.76 1.25 1.97
N GLU A 67 -14.71 0.49 2.52
CA GLU A 67 -16.11 0.76 2.24
C GLU A 67 -16.41 2.18 2.75
N ASP A 68 -16.81 3.06 1.84
CA ASP A 68 -17.25 4.42 2.17
C ASP A 68 -18.43 4.32 3.16
N LEU A 69 -18.19 4.71 4.41
CA LEU A 69 -19.19 4.91 5.46
C LEU A 69 -19.43 6.39 5.68
#